data_AF-A0A317DL14-F1
#
_entry.id   AF-A0A317DL14-F1
#
_cell.length_a   1.000
_cell.length_b   1.000
_cell.length_c   1.000
_cell.angle_alpha   90.00
_cell.angle_beta   90.00
_cell.angle_gamma   90.00
#
_symmetry.space_group_name_H-M   'P 1'
#
loop_
_entity.id
_entity.type
_entity.pdbx_description
1 polymer ?
#
loop_
_entity_poly.entity_id
_entity_poly.type
_entity_poly.pdbx_seq_one_letter_code
_entity_poly.pdbx_strand_id
1 'polypeptide(L)'
;MNHDRFRLDLAGLADEVTPVDLRDRALRTSRRLGIQRAVATSAAALVMIAAATGTALAIRPNGQGPAPQPAGPSTSVSPPPVEVTPIPEPSASAEATNSPAKPPSVLAGTRYYLETTSTKARIHAVRGSSDQVVHQLPFATYGCEANTFTVSPDGKRVAWVQDSTDGGTSGVLLAGTIGERGATRLLEDVNCLGPRPLVWKGSDLLMVGRKSGQSVLFDVAANKRVNGDPGQETDRCWSADGRWLAAVSEGKPYVTDETQSRQYTYTPPKDEAAHWDGWQVRSVSLDGRYVSVGWVGTDPSRHDDSFAVVDTTTSKVVDLPVQGEIRSIMFTVDNKVIVKRANGITVLDTNFTSLGPVAETAPVRNMWLLAYAP
;
A
#
# COMPACT_ATOMS: atom_id res chain seq x y z
N MET A 1 -27.12 7.30 57.54
CA MET A 1 -26.68 7.41 56.14
C MET A 1 -27.15 6.17 55.39
N ASN A 2 -28.04 6.35 54.43
CA ASN A 2 -28.96 5.32 53.91
C ASN A 2 -28.28 4.36 52.92
N HIS A 3 -28.11 3.10 53.32
CA HIS A 3 -27.75 1.99 52.44
C HIS A 3 -28.80 1.72 51.35
N ASP A 4 -30.07 2.07 51.61
CA ASP A 4 -31.16 1.79 50.68
C ASP A 4 -31.17 2.71 49.45
N ARG A 5 -30.58 3.92 49.58
CA ARG A 5 -30.45 4.84 48.44
C ARG A 5 -29.42 4.32 47.42
N PHE A 6 -28.32 3.75 47.91
CA PHE A 6 -27.27 3.21 47.05
C PHE A 6 -27.74 1.96 46.27
N ARG A 7 -28.63 1.16 46.87
CA ARG A 7 -29.24 0.01 46.18
C ARG A 7 -30.21 0.42 45.07
N LEU A 8 -30.97 1.49 45.28
CA LEU A 8 -31.90 1.99 44.26
C LEU A 8 -31.16 2.67 43.11
N ASP A 9 -30.10 3.44 43.39
CA ASP A 9 -29.28 4.08 42.35
C ASP A 9 -28.50 3.05 41.50
N LEU A 10 -28.05 1.93 42.10
CA LEU A 10 -27.43 0.83 41.35
C LEU A 10 -28.42 0.04 40.49
N ALA A 11 -29.68 -0.09 40.92
CA ALA A 11 -30.71 -0.73 40.12
C ALA A 11 -31.10 0.12 38.89
N GLY A 12 -31.15 1.45 39.05
CA GLY A 12 -31.39 2.37 37.93
C GLY A 12 -30.27 2.35 36.88
N LEU A 13 -29.00 2.22 37.32
CA LEU A 13 -27.85 2.07 36.42
C LEU A 13 -27.84 0.74 35.66
N ALA A 14 -28.52 -0.30 36.14
CA ALA A 14 -28.61 -1.58 35.44
C ALA A 14 -29.64 -1.57 34.29
N ASP A 15 -30.67 -0.73 34.37
CA ASP A 15 -31.70 -0.59 33.32
C ASP A 15 -31.30 0.43 32.22
N GLU A 16 -30.38 1.35 32.52
CA GLU A 16 -29.92 2.38 31.57
C GLU A 16 -28.72 1.92 30.71
N VAL A 17 -28.06 0.82 31.10
CA VAL A 17 -27.05 0.16 30.27
C VAL A 17 -27.75 -0.90 29.44
N THR A 18 -28.16 -0.53 28.21
CA THR A 18 -28.46 -1.54 27.19
C THR A 18 -27.30 -2.54 27.17
N PRO A 19 -27.54 -3.87 27.26
CA PRO A 19 -26.47 -4.84 27.22
C PRO A 19 -25.77 -4.71 25.88
N VAL A 20 -24.71 -3.89 25.85
CA VAL A 20 -23.83 -3.72 24.70
C VAL A 20 -23.09 -5.03 24.55
N ASP A 21 -23.74 -5.92 23.82
CA ASP A 21 -23.18 -6.75 22.79
C ASP A 21 -21.86 -7.48 23.12
N LEU A 22 -21.71 -7.90 24.38
CA LEU A 22 -20.70 -8.87 24.77
C LEU A 22 -20.92 -10.18 24.01
N ARG A 23 -22.17 -10.46 23.61
CA ARG A 23 -22.53 -11.62 22.81
C ARG A 23 -22.03 -11.52 21.37
N ASP A 24 -22.24 -10.43 20.63
CA ASP A 24 -21.67 -10.36 19.27
C ASP A 24 -20.17 -10.11 19.30
N ARG A 25 -19.64 -9.44 20.33
CA ARG A 25 -18.19 -9.33 20.50
C ARG A 25 -17.56 -10.70 20.73
N ALA A 26 -18.18 -11.56 21.55
CA ALA A 26 -17.75 -12.94 21.76
C ALA A 26 -17.98 -13.83 20.52
N LEU A 27 -19.06 -13.64 19.78
CA LEU A 27 -19.32 -14.39 18.54
C LEU A 27 -18.33 -13.98 17.42
N ARG A 28 -17.89 -12.72 17.36
CA ARG A 28 -16.84 -12.27 16.42
C ARG A 28 -15.48 -12.85 16.75
N THR A 29 -15.04 -12.81 18.02
CA THR A 29 -13.78 -13.46 18.42
C THR A 29 -13.85 -14.98 18.25
N SER A 30 -15.00 -15.61 18.52
CA SER A 30 -15.21 -17.05 18.32
C SER A 30 -15.15 -17.46 16.85
N ARG A 31 -15.79 -16.71 15.92
CA ARG A 31 -15.70 -17.01 14.48
C ARG A 31 -14.28 -16.87 13.93
N ARG A 32 -13.51 -15.88 14.40
CA ARG A 32 -12.10 -15.69 14.00
C ARG A 32 -11.23 -16.87 14.45
N LEU A 33 -11.40 -17.33 15.70
CA LEU A 33 -10.69 -18.50 16.23
C LEU A 33 -11.15 -19.81 15.57
N GLY A 34 -12.43 -19.92 15.19
CA GLY A 34 -12.99 -21.08 14.49
C GLY A 34 -12.39 -21.25 13.08
N ILE A 35 -12.25 -20.16 12.34
CA ILE A 35 -11.61 -20.17 11.00
C ILE A 35 -10.13 -20.55 11.11
N GLN A 36 -9.40 -20.01 12.10
CA GLN A 36 -7.99 -20.35 12.33
C GLN A 36 -7.79 -21.83 12.71
N ARG A 37 -8.70 -22.42 13.50
CA ARG A 37 -8.61 -23.85 13.87
C ARG A 37 -8.97 -24.80 12.72
N ALA A 38 -9.89 -24.43 11.83
CA ALA A 38 -10.27 -25.26 10.68
C ALA A 38 -9.14 -25.40 9.64
N VAL A 39 -8.31 -24.36 9.48
CA VAL A 39 -7.12 -24.41 8.61
C VAL A 39 -6.03 -25.30 9.20
N ALA A 40 -5.84 -25.27 10.52
CA ALA A 40 -4.82 -26.08 11.20
C ALA A 40 -5.12 -27.58 11.22
N THR A 41 -6.39 -28.01 11.29
CA THR A 41 -6.76 -29.43 11.32
C THR A 41 -6.84 -30.08 9.93
N SER A 42 -7.01 -29.29 8.85
CA SER A 42 -7.10 -29.82 7.48
C SER A 42 -5.74 -30.23 6.91
N ALA A 43 -4.64 -29.64 7.41
CA ALA A 43 -3.28 -29.96 6.97
C ALA A 43 -2.80 -31.35 7.44
N ALA A 44 -3.31 -31.87 8.56
CA ALA A 44 -2.92 -33.19 9.08
C ALA A 44 -3.53 -34.36 8.27
N ALA A 45 -4.68 -34.16 7.63
CA ALA A 45 -5.36 -35.22 6.87
C ALA A 45 -4.74 -35.48 5.49
N LEU A 46 -4.15 -34.46 4.85
CA LEU A 46 -3.58 -34.58 3.50
C LEU A 46 -2.18 -35.21 3.48
N VAL A 47 -1.42 -35.14 4.57
CA VAL A 47 -0.09 -35.76 4.67
C VAL A 47 -0.15 -37.29 4.72
N MET A 48 -1.30 -37.87 5.09
CA MET A 48 -1.46 -39.34 5.17
C MET A 48 -1.81 -40.01 3.83
N ILE A 49 -2.11 -39.24 2.76
CA ILE A 49 -2.48 -39.82 1.44
C ILE A 49 -1.30 -39.77 0.44
N ALA A 50 -0.29 -38.92 0.67
CA ALA A 50 0.82 -38.73 -0.30
C ALA A 50 1.97 -39.75 -0.19
N ALA A 51 1.88 -40.76 0.70
CA ALA A 51 2.97 -41.73 0.92
C ALA A 51 2.91 -42.98 0.03
N ALA A 52 2.00 -43.07 -0.94
CA ALA A 52 1.77 -44.31 -1.69
C ALA A 52 1.60 -44.13 -3.21
N THR A 53 2.60 -43.55 -3.90
CA THR A 53 2.82 -43.85 -5.33
C THR A 53 4.25 -43.49 -5.72
N GLY A 54 5.09 -44.52 -5.85
CA GLY A 54 6.44 -44.42 -6.39
C GLY A 54 6.53 -44.76 -7.89
N THR A 55 7.58 -44.22 -8.49
CA THR A 55 8.35 -44.67 -9.68
C THR A 55 7.86 -44.41 -11.11
N ALA A 56 8.80 -43.80 -11.85
CA ALA A 56 9.21 -44.02 -13.24
C ALA A 56 8.44 -43.35 -14.39
N LEU A 57 9.10 -42.40 -15.08
CA LEU A 57 9.71 -42.66 -16.39
C LEU A 57 10.51 -41.43 -16.88
N ALA A 58 11.74 -41.69 -17.32
CA ALA A 58 12.59 -40.77 -18.06
C ALA A 58 12.42 -41.05 -19.54
N ILE A 59 12.03 -40.06 -20.34
CA ILE A 59 12.10 -40.09 -21.80
C ILE A 59 12.59 -38.72 -22.30
N ARG A 60 13.83 -38.69 -22.79
CA ARG A 60 14.37 -37.61 -23.63
C ARG A 60 13.93 -37.84 -25.08
N PRO A 61 13.58 -36.78 -25.82
CA PRO A 61 13.77 -36.75 -27.26
C PRO A 61 14.90 -35.78 -27.63
N ASN A 62 15.84 -36.29 -28.44
CA ASN A 62 16.81 -35.51 -29.20
C ASN A 62 16.08 -34.54 -30.14
N GLY A 63 16.43 -33.25 -30.09
CA GLY A 63 16.03 -32.25 -31.07
C GLY A 63 17.26 -31.50 -31.58
N GLN A 64 17.78 -31.93 -32.73
CA GLN A 64 18.73 -31.16 -33.53
C GLN A 64 18.03 -29.91 -34.06
N GLY A 65 18.40 -28.74 -33.53
CA GLY A 65 18.08 -27.45 -34.12
C GLY A 65 19.03 -27.13 -35.28
N PRO A 66 18.57 -26.45 -36.35
CA PRO A 66 19.39 -26.12 -37.51
C PRO A 66 20.43 -25.02 -37.19
N ALA A 67 21.56 -25.11 -37.89
CA ALA A 67 22.72 -24.23 -37.76
C ALA A 67 22.41 -22.75 -38.08
N PRO A 68 23.10 -21.78 -37.45
CA PRO A 68 22.94 -20.36 -37.74
C PRO A 68 23.55 -19.99 -39.10
N GLN A 69 22.81 -19.14 -39.83
CA GLN A 69 23.19 -18.57 -41.12
C GLN A 69 24.23 -17.44 -40.95
N PRO A 70 25.13 -17.20 -41.93
CA PRO A 70 26.21 -16.22 -41.79
C PRO A 70 25.73 -14.76 -41.82
N ALA A 71 26.40 -13.90 -41.05
CA ALA A 71 26.21 -12.46 -41.03
C ALA A 71 26.60 -11.82 -42.38
N GLY A 72 25.69 -11.01 -42.94
CA GLY A 72 25.97 -10.15 -44.09
C GLY A 72 26.74 -8.86 -43.71
N PRO A 73 27.37 -8.19 -44.68
CA PRO A 73 28.28 -7.08 -44.43
C PRO A 73 27.56 -5.79 -43.98
N SER A 74 28.21 -5.07 -43.06
CA SER A 74 27.78 -3.79 -42.53
C SER A 74 27.95 -2.67 -43.57
N THR A 75 26.85 -2.00 -43.92
CA THR A 75 26.90 -0.73 -44.66
C THR A 75 27.25 0.41 -43.72
N SER A 76 28.46 0.95 -43.87
CA SER A 76 28.89 2.21 -43.25
C SER A 76 28.26 3.37 -44.02
N VAL A 77 27.43 4.17 -43.35
CA VAL A 77 26.88 5.41 -43.90
C VAL A 77 27.77 6.56 -43.45
N SER A 78 28.38 7.23 -44.42
CA SER A 78 29.16 8.45 -44.24
C SER A 78 28.21 9.65 -44.07
N PRO A 79 28.34 10.48 -43.02
CA PRO A 79 27.54 11.68 -42.88
C PRO A 79 28.03 12.79 -43.83
N PRO A 80 27.11 13.60 -44.41
CA PRO A 80 27.47 14.75 -45.25
C PRO A 80 28.13 15.87 -44.44
N PRO A 81 28.93 16.74 -45.08
CA PRO A 81 29.58 17.86 -44.42
C PRO A 81 28.55 18.89 -43.94
N VAL A 82 28.70 19.31 -42.68
CA VAL A 82 27.90 20.38 -42.07
C VAL A 82 28.39 21.73 -42.59
N GLU A 83 27.49 22.45 -43.23
CA GLU A 83 27.66 23.83 -43.69
C GLU A 83 27.75 24.78 -42.48
N VAL A 84 28.80 25.61 -42.47
CA VAL A 84 29.10 26.55 -41.38
C VAL A 84 28.19 27.77 -41.52
N THR A 85 27.15 27.83 -40.69
CA THR A 85 26.33 29.02 -40.51
C THR A 85 27.13 30.13 -39.82
N PRO A 86 27.08 31.39 -40.30
CA PRO A 86 27.84 32.50 -39.73
C PRO A 86 27.42 32.85 -38.30
N ILE A 87 28.44 33.14 -37.49
CA ILE A 87 28.37 33.60 -36.10
C ILE A 87 27.70 34.99 -36.05
N PRO A 88 26.56 35.17 -35.36
CA PRO A 88 26.04 36.51 -35.08
C PRO A 88 26.84 37.21 -33.98
N GLU A 89 27.00 38.52 -34.15
CA GLU A 89 27.71 39.45 -33.27
C GLU A 89 27.24 39.39 -31.80
N PRO A 90 28.15 39.64 -30.83
CA PRO A 90 27.81 39.72 -29.42
C PRO A 90 27.00 40.99 -29.14
N SER A 91 25.68 40.84 -29.05
CA SER A 91 24.79 41.87 -28.52
C SER A 91 24.99 42.01 -27.01
N ALA A 92 25.07 43.27 -26.58
CA ALA A 92 25.38 43.74 -25.23
C ALA A 92 24.74 42.95 -24.07
N SER A 93 25.58 42.65 -23.08
CA SER A 93 25.23 42.16 -21.75
C SER A 93 24.13 43.02 -21.12
N ALA A 94 22.94 42.45 -20.98
CA ALA A 94 22.02 42.84 -19.92
C ALA A 94 22.46 42.12 -18.64
N GLU A 95 22.74 42.89 -17.58
CA GLU A 95 23.00 42.36 -16.24
C GLU A 95 21.82 41.50 -15.80
N ALA A 96 22.05 40.19 -15.73
CA ALA A 96 21.13 39.26 -15.10
C ALA A 96 20.98 39.65 -13.62
N THR A 97 19.81 40.16 -13.27
CA THR A 97 19.40 40.34 -11.88
C THR A 97 19.35 38.97 -11.23
N ASN A 98 20.47 38.55 -10.64
CA ASN A 98 20.63 37.29 -9.91
C ASN A 98 19.80 37.33 -8.62
N SER A 99 18.48 37.18 -8.75
CA SER A 99 17.68 36.69 -7.64
C SER A 99 18.19 35.29 -7.30
N PRO A 100 18.57 34.99 -6.05
CA PRO A 100 19.09 33.67 -5.70
C PRO A 100 18.05 32.62 -6.08
N ALA A 101 18.42 31.75 -7.03
CA ALA A 101 17.57 30.67 -7.48
C ALA A 101 17.21 29.81 -6.27
N LYS A 102 15.90 29.72 -5.98
CA LYS A 102 15.39 28.85 -4.92
C LYS A 102 15.95 27.44 -5.17
N PRO A 103 16.60 26.80 -4.17
CA PRO A 103 17.17 25.48 -4.37
C PRO A 103 16.09 24.51 -4.85
N PRO A 104 16.41 23.62 -5.81
CA PRO A 104 15.45 22.67 -6.34
C PRO A 104 14.87 21.83 -5.21
N SER A 105 13.54 21.68 -5.20
CA SER A 105 12.85 20.84 -4.22
C SER A 105 13.26 19.38 -4.42
N VAL A 106 13.62 18.68 -3.34
CA VAL A 106 14.00 17.26 -3.37
C VAL A 106 12.83 16.38 -3.86
N LEU A 107 11.59 16.80 -3.63
CA LEU A 107 10.37 16.25 -4.23
C LEU A 107 9.75 17.31 -5.14
N ALA A 108 9.79 17.07 -6.44
CA ALA A 108 9.13 17.93 -7.44
C ALA A 108 7.64 17.58 -7.61
N GLY A 109 7.28 16.34 -7.29
CA GLY A 109 5.94 15.80 -7.47
C GLY A 109 4.91 16.25 -6.43
N THR A 110 3.73 15.64 -6.52
CA THR A 110 2.60 15.86 -5.62
C THR A 110 2.54 14.75 -4.57
N ARG A 111 2.44 15.15 -3.30
CA ARG A 111 2.16 14.24 -2.18
C ARG A 111 0.67 14.29 -1.87
N TYR A 112 0.04 13.12 -1.73
CA TYR A 112 -1.39 13.01 -1.41
C TYR A 112 -1.55 12.60 0.04
N TYR A 113 -2.31 13.38 0.81
CA TYR A 113 -2.57 13.11 2.22
C TYR A 113 -4.05 12.90 2.50
N LEU A 114 -4.35 12.03 3.46
CA LEU A 114 -5.69 11.82 3.98
C LEU A 114 -5.86 12.55 5.31
N GLU A 115 -6.79 13.51 5.33
CA GLU A 115 -7.36 14.07 6.54
C GLU A 115 -8.68 13.35 6.83
N THR A 116 -8.86 12.87 8.06
CA THR A 116 -10.15 12.37 8.55
C THR A 116 -10.59 13.16 9.77
N THR A 117 -11.84 13.61 9.75
CA THR A 117 -12.51 14.21 10.92
C THR A 117 -13.60 13.27 11.43
N SER A 118 -14.40 13.70 12.40
CA SER A 118 -15.59 12.93 12.80
C SER A 118 -16.69 12.86 11.73
N THR A 119 -16.62 13.67 10.67
CA THR A 119 -17.74 13.87 9.72
C THR A 119 -17.37 13.76 8.25
N LYS A 120 -16.08 13.67 7.91
CA LYS A 120 -15.62 13.61 6.52
C LYS A 120 -14.19 13.11 6.41
N ALA A 121 -13.87 12.62 5.21
CA ALA A 121 -12.51 12.42 4.73
C ALA A 121 -12.20 13.40 3.60
N ARG A 122 -10.94 13.84 3.55
CA ARG A 122 -10.42 14.75 2.53
C ARG A 122 -9.06 14.28 2.04
N ILE A 123 -8.87 14.38 0.74
CA ILE A 123 -7.56 14.18 0.12
C ILE A 123 -6.95 15.54 -0.19
N HIS A 124 -5.79 15.78 0.38
CA HIS A 124 -4.97 16.96 0.14
C HIS A 124 -3.88 16.62 -0.88
N ALA A 125 -3.80 17.39 -1.97
CA ALA A 125 -2.68 17.37 -2.90
C ALA A 125 -1.69 18.48 -2.53
N VAL A 126 -0.48 18.09 -2.14
CA VAL A 126 0.54 19.01 -1.64
C VAL A 126 1.76 19.00 -2.56
N ARG A 127 2.03 20.14 -3.20
CA ARG A 127 3.17 20.37 -4.09
C ARG A 127 3.93 21.63 -3.67
N GLY A 128 5.19 21.47 -3.26
CA GLY A 128 5.95 22.55 -2.62
C GLY A 128 5.23 23.08 -1.38
N SER A 129 4.86 24.36 -1.38
CA SER A 129 4.09 25.02 -0.32
C SER A 129 2.59 25.12 -0.61
N SER A 130 2.13 24.62 -1.76
CA SER A 130 0.71 24.58 -2.10
C SER A 130 0.05 23.36 -1.48
N ASP A 131 -1.11 23.56 -0.88
CA ASP A 131 -1.98 22.53 -0.31
C ASP A 131 -3.40 22.78 -0.83
N GLN A 132 -3.97 21.79 -1.52
CA GLN A 132 -5.30 21.85 -2.10
C GLN A 132 -6.10 20.60 -1.76
N VAL A 133 -7.33 20.78 -1.28
CA VAL A 133 -8.28 19.67 -1.14
C VAL A 133 -8.78 19.27 -2.54
N VAL A 134 -8.37 18.11 -3.02
CA VAL A 134 -8.69 17.60 -4.37
C VAL A 134 -9.82 16.56 -4.36
N HIS A 135 -10.18 16.06 -3.18
CA HIS A 135 -11.32 15.17 -3.01
C HIS A 135 -11.89 15.31 -1.58
N GLN A 136 -13.20 15.23 -1.44
CA GLN A 136 -13.87 15.29 -0.13
C GLN A 136 -15.12 14.43 -0.15
N LEU A 137 -15.27 13.57 0.86
CA LEU A 137 -16.49 12.80 1.09
C LEU A 137 -17.00 13.00 2.51
N PRO A 138 -18.30 13.23 2.71
CA PRO A 138 -18.91 13.14 4.03
C PRO A 138 -18.89 11.69 4.51
N PHE A 139 -18.72 11.48 5.80
CA PHE A 139 -18.90 10.16 6.40
C PHE A 139 -20.38 9.88 6.62
N ALA A 140 -20.80 8.68 6.25
CA ALA A 140 -21.98 8.08 6.83
C ALA A 140 -21.69 7.65 8.28
N THR A 141 -22.73 7.58 9.12
CA THR A 141 -22.63 7.18 10.54
C THR A 141 -21.92 5.84 10.78
N TYR A 142 -21.80 5.00 9.75
CA TYR A 142 -21.08 3.71 9.74
C TYR A 142 -20.20 3.54 8.48
N GLY A 143 -19.52 4.62 8.11
CA GLY A 143 -18.81 4.77 6.85
C GLY A 143 -17.57 3.89 6.66
N CYS A 144 -17.45 3.29 5.48
CA CYS A 144 -16.29 2.53 5.01
C CYS A 144 -15.14 3.43 4.51
N GLU A 145 -15.41 4.72 4.30
CA GLU A 145 -14.59 5.60 3.49
C GLU A 145 -13.22 5.84 4.16
N ALA A 146 -13.22 6.16 5.46
CA ALA A 146 -12.00 6.43 6.23
C ALA A 146 -10.96 5.31 6.13
N ASN A 147 -11.42 4.06 6.16
CA ASN A 147 -10.56 2.88 6.14
C ASN A 147 -10.06 2.51 4.74
N THR A 148 -10.76 2.92 3.68
CA THR A 148 -10.55 2.38 2.33
C THR A 148 -9.97 3.36 1.33
N PHE A 149 -9.95 4.66 1.65
CA PHE A 149 -9.40 5.67 0.76
C PHE A 149 -7.97 5.37 0.31
N THR A 150 -7.75 5.35 -1.00
CA THR A 150 -6.44 5.15 -1.59
C THR A 150 -6.28 5.98 -2.86
N VAL A 151 -5.05 6.35 -3.19
CA VAL A 151 -4.69 7.12 -4.40
C VAL A 151 -3.74 6.27 -5.22
N SER A 152 -3.96 6.22 -6.54
CA SER A 152 -3.06 5.47 -7.43
C SER A 152 -1.64 6.04 -7.36
N PRO A 153 -0.59 5.22 -7.57
CA PRO A 153 0.80 5.70 -7.58
C PRO A 153 1.09 6.88 -8.52
N ASP A 154 0.39 6.97 -9.66
CA ASP A 154 0.52 8.10 -10.58
C ASP A 154 -0.33 9.34 -10.20
N GLY A 155 -1.06 9.29 -9.08
CA GLY A 155 -1.85 10.39 -8.56
C GLY A 155 -3.10 10.74 -9.36
N LYS A 156 -3.48 9.94 -10.36
CA LYS A 156 -4.63 10.25 -11.24
C LYS A 156 -5.95 9.69 -10.72
N ARG A 157 -5.92 8.59 -9.97
CA ARG A 157 -7.13 7.89 -9.53
C ARG A 157 -7.24 7.89 -8.02
N VAL A 158 -8.47 7.91 -7.55
CA VAL A 158 -8.83 7.68 -6.15
C VAL A 158 -9.84 6.54 -6.10
N ALA A 159 -9.71 5.66 -5.12
CA ALA A 159 -10.67 4.60 -4.86
C ALA A 159 -11.03 4.53 -3.37
N TRP A 160 -12.27 4.15 -3.09
CA TRP A 160 -12.81 4.00 -1.74
C TRP A 160 -14.03 3.07 -1.76
N VAL A 161 -14.45 2.63 -0.59
CA VAL A 161 -15.71 1.91 -0.40
C VAL A 161 -16.70 2.83 0.32
N GLN A 162 -17.92 2.90 -0.18
CA GLN A 162 -19.02 3.73 0.34
C GLN A 162 -20.30 2.89 0.46
N ASP A 163 -21.37 3.49 0.99
CA ASP A 163 -22.71 2.90 1.09
C ASP A 163 -22.67 1.60 1.89
N SER A 164 -22.15 1.75 3.10
CA SER A 164 -21.89 0.66 4.02
C SER A 164 -23.13 -0.21 4.22
N THR A 165 -22.98 -1.49 3.89
CA THR A 165 -23.93 -2.56 4.16
C THR A 165 -23.49 -3.35 5.39
N ASP A 166 -24.38 -4.19 5.91
CA ASP A 166 -24.02 -5.20 6.92
C ASP A 166 -23.35 -4.63 8.17
N GLY A 167 -23.89 -3.50 8.66
CA GLY A 167 -23.47 -2.90 9.93
C GLY A 167 -22.05 -2.34 9.92
N GLY A 168 -21.57 -1.78 8.81
CA GLY A 168 -20.24 -1.16 8.78
C GLY A 168 -19.14 -1.99 8.12
N THR A 169 -19.46 -3.17 7.57
CA THR A 169 -18.43 -4.19 7.28
C THR A 169 -18.09 -4.34 5.79
N SER A 170 -19.02 -3.98 4.92
CA SER A 170 -18.81 -3.98 3.48
C SER A 170 -19.55 -2.84 2.81
N GLY A 171 -19.27 -2.59 1.53
CA GLY A 171 -20.00 -1.59 0.76
C GLY A 171 -19.73 -1.70 -0.72
N VAL A 172 -19.93 -0.59 -1.42
CA VAL A 172 -19.72 -0.43 -2.86
C VAL A 172 -18.37 0.21 -3.11
N LEU A 173 -17.51 -0.48 -3.87
CA LEU A 173 -16.28 0.09 -4.39
C LEU A 173 -16.58 1.12 -5.45
N LEU A 174 -16.04 2.31 -5.23
CA LEU A 174 -16.08 3.46 -6.11
C LEU A 174 -14.66 3.84 -6.52
N ALA A 175 -14.52 4.36 -7.74
CA ALA A 175 -13.30 5.02 -8.17
C ALA A 175 -13.60 6.28 -8.98
N GLY A 176 -12.77 7.30 -8.82
CA GLY A 176 -12.87 8.57 -9.53
C GLY A 176 -11.50 9.08 -9.99
N THR A 177 -11.53 10.12 -10.80
CA THR A 177 -10.34 10.90 -11.15
C THR A 177 -10.06 11.93 -10.06
N ILE A 178 -8.81 12.07 -9.65
CA ILE A 178 -8.41 13.09 -8.67
C ILE A 178 -8.71 14.50 -9.22
N GLY A 179 -9.37 15.35 -8.41
CA GLY A 179 -9.74 16.72 -8.78
C GLY A 179 -11.03 16.84 -9.60
N GLU A 180 -11.60 15.74 -10.06
CA GLU A 180 -12.88 15.72 -10.77
C GLU A 180 -14.04 15.37 -9.83
N ARG A 181 -15.25 15.80 -10.20
CA ARG A 181 -16.47 15.42 -9.50
C ARG A 181 -17.01 14.12 -10.09
N GLY A 182 -17.46 13.23 -9.21
CA GLY A 182 -18.10 11.98 -9.58
C GLY A 182 -17.21 10.76 -9.35
N ALA A 183 -17.85 9.60 -9.41
CA ALA A 183 -17.22 8.31 -9.21
C ALA A 183 -17.96 7.25 -10.03
N THR A 184 -17.24 6.24 -10.47
CA THR A 184 -17.79 5.06 -11.11
C THR A 184 -17.97 3.95 -10.08
N ARG A 185 -19.15 3.32 -10.08
CA ARG A 185 -19.44 2.10 -9.31
C ARG A 185 -18.78 0.91 -9.99
N LEU A 186 -17.87 0.24 -9.28
CA LEU A 186 -17.06 -0.84 -9.83
C LEU A 186 -17.50 -2.22 -9.33
N LEU A 187 -17.71 -2.35 -8.02
CA LEU A 187 -17.93 -3.64 -7.38
C LEU A 187 -18.75 -3.51 -6.09
N GLU A 188 -19.61 -4.49 -5.83
CA GLU A 188 -20.42 -4.59 -4.60
C GLU A 188 -19.85 -5.63 -3.63
N ASP A 189 -20.33 -5.56 -2.39
CA ASP A 189 -19.92 -6.41 -1.27
C ASP A 189 -18.41 -6.38 -1.02
N VAL A 190 -17.78 -5.21 -1.17
CA VAL A 190 -16.35 -5.04 -0.91
C VAL A 190 -16.15 -4.82 0.59
N ASN A 191 -15.33 -5.67 1.21
CA ASN A 191 -14.98 -5.54 2.62
C ASN A 191 -14.23 -4.21 2.83
N CYS A 192 -14.66 -3.44 3.82
CA CYS A 192 -14.04 -2.17 4.17
C CYS A 192 -13.42 -2.15 5.57
N LEU A 193 -13.34 -3.32 6.21
CA LEU A 193 -12.64 -3.51 7.46
C LEU A 193 -11.24 -4.05 7.23
N GLY A 194 -10.36 -3.64 8.13
CA GLY A 194 -9.03 -4.20 8.24
C GLY A 194 -7.95 -3.13 8.25
N PRO A 195 -6.73 -3.56 8.56
CA PRO A 195 -5.63 -2.66 8.87
C PRO A 195 -4.94 -2.09 7.63
N ARG A 196 -5.44 -2.37 6.43
CA ARG A 196 -4.86 -1.93 5.17
C ARG A 196 -5.89 -1.15 4.37
N PRO A 197 -5.48 -0.05 3.71
CA PRO A 197 -6.28 0.51 2.64
C PRO A 197 -6.34 -0.45 1.45
N LEU A 198 -7.20 -0.12 0.48
CA LEU A 198 -7.25 -0.82 -0.81
C LEU A 198 -5.87 -0.72 -1.50
N VAL A 199 -5.44 -1.82 -2.12
CA VAL A 199 -4.05 -1.96 -2.60
C VAL A 199 -4.00 -1.89 -4.12
N TRP A 200 -3.23 -0.95 -4.65
CA TRP A 200 -2.98 -0.85 -6.08
C TRP A 200 -1.89 -1.82 -6.54
N LYS A 201 -2.06 -2.43 -7.72
CA LYS A 201 -1.01 -3.07 -8.53
C LYS A 201 -0.72 -2.11 -9.69
N GLY A 202 0.31 -1.28 -9.55
CA GLY A 202 0.57 -0.19 -10.50
C GLY A 202 -0.48 0.92 -10.38
N SER A 203 -0.83 1.58 -11.48
CA SER A 203 -1.75 2.75 -11.42
C SER A 203 -3.20 2.48 -11.85
N ASP A 204 -3.47 1.32 -12.46
CA ASP A 204 -4.80 1.03 -13.03
C ASP A 204 -5.47 -0.22 -12.43
N LEU A 205 -4.71 -1.11 -11.79
CA LEU A 205 -5.27 -2.31 -11.18
C LEU A 205 -5.39 -2.15 -9.68
N LEU A 206 -6.55 -2.50 -9.13
CA LEU A 206 -6.85 -2.40 -7.71
C LEU A 206 -7.27 -3.76 -7.15
N MET A 207 -6.56 -4.23 -6.13
CA MET A 207 -6.91 -5.42 -5.38
C MET A 207 -7.85 -5.07 -4.23
N VAL A 208 -8.97 -5.78 -4.14
CA VAL A 208 -9.96 -5.62 -3.07
C VAL A 208 -10.42 -6.97 -2.53
N GLY A 209 -10.72 -7.03 -1.23
CA GLY A 209 -11.35 -8.20 -0.62
C GLY A 209 -12.87 -8.05 -0.63
N ARG A 210 -13.60 -9.10 -1.00
CA ARG A 210 -15.06 -9.16 -0.86
C ARG A 210 -15.45 -9.67 0.52
N LYS A 211 -16.67 -9.36 0.95
CA LYS A 211 -17.29 -9.88 2.18
C LYS A 211 -17.27 -11.41 2.27
N SER A 212 -17.33 -12.11 1.14
CA SER A 212 -17.21 -13.58 1.08
C SER A 212 -15.81 -14.12 1.43
N GLY A 213 -14.82 -13.24 1.61
CA GLY A 213 -13.40 -13.60 1.76
C GLY A 213 -12.66 -13.72 0.42
N GLN A 214 -13.36 -13.63 -0.71
CA GLN A 214 -12.74 -13.68 -2.03
C GLN A 214 -11.96 -12.39 -2.33
N SER A 215 -10.69 -12.52 -2.71
CA SER A 215 -9.94 -11.39 -3.29
C SER A 215 -10.33 -11.19 -4.76
N VAL A 216 -10.32 -9.94 -5.24
CA VAL A 216 -10.63 -9.58 -6.63
C VAL A 216 -9.65 -8.51 -7.10
N LEU A 217 -9.01 -8.77 -8.25
CA LEU A 217 -8.27 -7.75 -8.97
C LEU A 217 -9.18 -7.07 -9.99
N PHE A 218 -9.26 -5.74 -9.92
CA PHE A 218 -10.13 -4.93 -10.75
C PHE A 218 -9.31 -3.96 -11.59
N ASP A 219 -9.58 -3.91 -12.90
CA ASP A 219 -9.04 -2.91 -13.81
C ASP A 219 -9.94 -1.67 -13.74
N VAL A 220 -9.48 -0.67 -13.00
CA VAL A 220 -10.20 0.58 -12.74
C VAL A 220 -10.30 1.41 -14.01
N ALA A 221 -9.29 1.35 -14.89
CA ALA A 221 -9.30 2.08 -16.16
C ALA A 221 -10.32 1.51 -17.14
N ALA A 222 -10.38 0.19 -17.26
CA ALA A 222 -11.28 -0.50 -18.18
C ALA A 222 -12.65 -0.83 -17.56
N ASN A 223 -12.89 -0.46 -16.30
CA ASN A 223 -14.10 -0.77 -15.54
C ASN A 223 -14.50 -2.25 -15.60
N LYS A 224 -13.55 -3.16 -15.35
CA LYS A 224 -13.82 -4.60 -15.42
C LYS A 224 -12.97 -5.39 -14.45
N ARG A 225 -13.49 -6.56 -14.04
CA ARG A 225 -12.70 -7.53 -13.29
C ARG A 225 -11.61 -8.11 -14.20
N VAL A 226 -10.41 -8.29 -13.64
CA VAL A 226 -9.37 -9.07 -14.30
C VAL A 226 -9.70 -10.54 -14.12
N ASN A 227 -9.72 -11.31 -15.21
CA ASN A 227 -9.95 -12.75 -15.15
C ASN A 227 -8.70 -13.47 -14.63
N GLY A 228 -8.89 -14.45 -13.74
CA GLY A 228 -7.82 -15.25 -13.15
C GLY A 228 -8.00 -15.44 -11.64
N ASP A 229 -7.25 -16.36 -11.05
CA ASP A 229 -7.11 -16.41 -9.60
C ASP A 229 -6.20 -15.26 -9.18
N PRO A 230 -6.66 -14.30 -8.35
CA PRO A 230 -5.77 -13.29 -7.80
C PRO A 230 -4.74 -13.88 -6.83
N GLY A 231 -4.85 -15.17 -6.52
CA GLY A 231 -4.02 -15.94 -5.60
C GLY A 231 -4.68 -16.07 -4.22
N GLN A 232 -4.25 -17.04 -3.44
CA GLN A 232 -4.74 -17.31 -2.07
C GLN A 232 -3.89 -16.63 -0.99
N GLU A 233 -2.89 -15.85 -1.38
CA GLU A 233 -1.93 -15.26 -0.45
C GLU A 233 -2.56 -14.11 0.34
N THR A 234 -2.08 -13.91 1.55
CA THR A 234 -2.55 -12.83 2.42
C THR A 234 -1.58 -11.66 2.40
N ASP A 235 -2.00 -10.52 2.93
CA ASP A 235 -1.13 -9.35 3.20
C ASP A 235 -0.39 -8.80 1.98
N ARG A 236 -1.06 -8.84 0.82
CA ARG A 236 -0.52 -8.40 -0.47
C ARG A 236 -0.19 -6.91 -0.48
N CYS A 237 1.01 -6.58 -0.93
CA CYS A 237 1.49 -5.23 -1.18
C CYS A 237 2.27 -5.22 -2.50
N TRP A 238 1.91 -4.38 -3.45
CA TRP A 238 2.70 -4.23 -4.67
C TRP A 238 3.66 -3.05 -4.57
N SER A 239 4.76 -3.14 -5.31
CA SER A 239 5.57 -1.99 -5.66
C SER A 239 4.73 -0.99 -6.46
N ALA A 240 5.14 0.28 -6.44
CA ALA A 240 4.36 1.37 -7.02
C ALA A 240 4.17 1.24 -8.55
N ASP A 241 5.05 0.50 -9.24
CA ASP A 241 4.93 0.14 -10.66
C ASP A 241 4.11 -1.15 -10.90
N GLY A 242 3.69 -1.84 -9.83
CA GLY A 242 2.90 -3.07 -9.88
C GLY A 242 3.70 -4.33 -10.21
N ARG A 243 5.02 -4.24 -10.35
CA ARG A 243 5.87 -5.36 -10.78
C ARG A 243 6.13 -6.36 -9.67
N TRP A 244 6.52 -5.88 -8.49
CA TRP A 244 6.89 -6.73 -7.36
C TRP A 244 5.72 -6.83 -6.38
N LEU A 245 5.41 -8.04 -5.96
CA LEU A 245 4.44 -8.35 -4.92
C LEU A 245 5.18 -8.84 -3.68
N ALA A 246 4.92 -8.22 -2.54
CA ALA A 246 5.17 -8.80 -1.23
C ALA A 246 3.85 -9.39 -0.69
N ALA A 247 3.90 -10.62 -0.19
CA ALA A 247 2.73 -11.31 0.36
C ALA A 247 3.15 -12.38 1.39
N VAL A 248 2.16 -13.00 2.01
CA VAL A 248 2.36 -14.12 2.95
C VAL A 248 1.68 -15.37 2.40
N SER A 249 2.43 -16.46 2.34
CA SER A 249 1.93 -17.79 1.97
C SER A 249 2.36 -18.80 3.03
N GLU A 250 1.40 -19.58 3.54
CA GLU A 250 1.64 -20.55 4.64
C GLU A 250 2.34 -19.93 5.87
N GLY A 251 2.01 -18.67 6.18
CA GLY A 251 2.62 -17.91 7.28
C GLY A 251 4.07 -17.45 7.03
N LYS A 252 4.61 -17.65 5.82
CA LYS A 252 5.95 -17.21 5.43
C LYS A 252 5.86 -16.01 4.49
N PRO A 253 6.49 -14.87 4.82
CA PRO A 253 6.50 -13.73 3.93
C PRO A 253 7.48 -13.96 2.77
N TYR A 254 7.11 -13.48 1.59
CA TYR A 254 7.92 -13.58 0.38
C TYR A 254 7.71 -12.37 -0.52
N VAL A 255 8.65 -12.17 -1.45
CA VAL A 255 8.57 -11.18 -2.51
C VAL A 255 8.75 -11.86 -3.87
N THR A 256 7.92 -11.51 -4.86
CA THR A 256 7.93 -12.10 -6.21
C THR A 256 7.68 -11.06 -7.30
N ASP A 257 8.23 -11.28 -8.50
CA ASP A 257 7.85 -10.57 -9.73
C ASP A 257 7.20 -11.50 -10.77
N GLU A 258 6.64 -12.62 -10.30
CA GLU A 258 6.10 -13.73 -11.09
C GLU A 258 7.19 -14.61 -11.76
N THR A 259 8.41 -14.09 -11.97
CA THR A 259 9.53 -14.84 -12.54
C THR A 259 10.53 -15.31 -11.49
N GLN A 260 10.73 -14.49 -10.45
CA GLN A 260 11.59 -14.75 -9.31
C GLN A 260 10.78 -14.68 -8.04
N SER A 261 11.09 -15.53 -7.06
CA SER A 261 10.46 -15.49 -5.74
C SER A 261 11.52 -15.72 -4.66
N ARG A 262 11.44 -14.94 -3.58
CA ARG A 262 12.31 -15.05 -2.41
C ARG A 262 11.50 -14.98 -1.13
N GLN A 263 11.65 -15.98 -0.28
CA GLN A 263 11.19 -15.92 1.10
C GLN A 263 12.18 -15.11 1.93
N TYR A 264 11.67 -14.37 2.89
CA TYR A 264 12.48 -13.64 3.85
C TYR A 264 11.92 -13.83 5.26
N THR A 265 12.67 -13.40 6.26
CA THR A 265 12.18 -13.38 7.64
C THR A 265 12.29 -11.98 8.22
N TYR A 266 11.37 -11.68 9.13
CA TYR A 266 11.44 -10.49 9.95
C TYR A 266 10.85 -10.81 11.32
N THR A 267 11.65 -10.56 12.35
CA THR A 267 11.27 -10.79 13.75
C THR A 267 11.16 -9.43 14.43
N PRO A 268 9.95 -8.85 14.56
CA PRO A 268 9.76 -7.63 15.33
C PRO A 268 10.02 -7.87 16.83
N PRO A 269 10.18 -6.79 17.63
CA PRO A 269 10.17 -6.89 19.09
C PRO A 269 8.94 -7.65 19.59
N LYS A 270 9.15 -8.68 20.42
CA LYS A 270 8.11 -9.64 20.80
C LYS A 270 6.92 -8.98 21.50
N ASP A 271 7.19 -8.06 22.42
CA ASP A 271 6.15 -7.42 23.22
C ASP A 271 5.27 -6.49 22.37
N GLU A 272 5.87 -5.75 21.43
CA GLU A 272 5.12 -4.93 20.48
C GLU A 272 4.34 -5.78 19.49
N ALA A 273 4.93 -6.85 18.96
CA ALA A 273 4.23 -7.75 18.05
C ALA A 273 3.00 -8.41 18.71
N ALA A 274 3.09 -8.75 20.00
CA ALA A 274 1.96 -9.27 20.77
C ALA A 274 0.89 -8.19 21.00
N HIS A 275 1.30 -6.94 21.22
CA HIS A 275 0.38 -5.81 21.37
C HIS A 275 -0.38 -5.48 20.08
N TRP A 276 0.25 -5.68 18.93
CA TRP A 276 -0.26 -5.24 17.63
C TRP A 276 -0.77 -6.35 16.70
N ASP A 277 -0.90 -7.59 17.17
CA ASP A 277 -1.29 -8.77 16.37
C ASP A 277 -0.35 -9.02 15.17
N GLY A 278 0.94 -8.75 15.36
CA GLY A 278 1.99 -8.94 14.37
C GLY A 278 2.22 -7.73 13.47
N TRP A 279 2.83 -7.97 12.31
CA TRP A 279 3.28 -6.95 11.37
C TRP A 279 2.87 -7.32 9.94
N GLN A 280 2.90 -6.33 9.05
CA GLN A 280 2.63 -6.53 7.62
C GLN A 280 3.43 -5.55 6.75
N VAL A 281 3.58 -5.87 5.47
CA VAL A 281 4.27 -5.02 4.50
C VAL A 281 3.40 -3.82 4.12
N ARG A 282 4.00 -2.62 4.14
CA ARG A 282 3.35 -1.34 3.83
C ARG A 282 3.74 -0.76 2.47
N SER A 283 4.95 -1.03 2.01
CA SER A 283 5.44 -0.60 0.70
C SER A 283 6.57 -1.53 0.22
N VAL A 284 6.74 -1.63 -1.10
CA VAL A 284 7.75 -2.47 -1.76
C VAL A 284 8.57 -1.64 -2.73
N SER A 285 9.89 -1.78 -2.67
CA SER A 285 10.83 -1.19 -3.63
C SER A 285 10.62 -1.73 -5.05
N LEU A 286 11.04 -0.95 -6.07
CA LEU A 286 10.82 -1.30 -7.49
C LEU A 286 11.66 -2.50 -7.98
N ASP A 287 12.68 -2.91 -7.20
CA ASP A 287 13.47 -4.13 -7.43
C ASP A 287 13.06 -5.28 -6.48
N GLY A 288 12.03 -5.04 -5.65
CA GLY A 288 11.54 -5.94 -4.62
C GLY A 288 12.58 -6.26 -3.53
N ARG A 289 13.73 -5.59 -3.50
CA ARG A 289 14.81 -5.92 -2.56
C ARG A 289 14.46 -5.50 -1.15
N TYR A 290 13.75 -4.39 -1.02
CA TYR A 290 13.33 -3.81 0.25
C TYR A 290 11.82 -3.76 0.39
N VAL A 291 11.36 -4.00 1.61
CA VAL A 291 9.97 -3.80 2.04
C VAL A 291 9.94 -2.92 3.29
N SER A 292 8.96 -2.02 3.39
CA SER A 292 8.67 -1.35 4.65
C SER A 292 7.61 -2.13 5.41
N VAL A 293 7.75 -2.19 6.73
CA VAL A 293 6.86 -2.97 7.59
C VAL A 293 6.21 -2.09 8.65
N GLY A 294 4.96 -2.42 8.97
CA GLY A 294 4.11 -1.71 9.92
C GLY A 294 3.26 -2.66 10.74
N TRP A 295 2.68 -2.14 11.82
CA TRP A 295 1.87 -2.94 12.73
C TRP A 295 0.54 -3.33 12.09
N VAL A 296 0.01 -4.52 12.42
CA VAL A 296 -1.32 -4.91 11.94
C VAL A 296 -2.37 -4.07 12.64
N GLY A 297 -2.42 -4.10 13.98
CA GLY A 297 -3.53 -3.51 14.74
C GLY A 297 -4.42 -4.58 15.35
N THR A 298 -4.95 -4.32 16.54
CA THR A 298 -5.87 -5.26 17.23
C THR A 298 -7.34 -4.95 16.98
N ASP A 299 -7.63 -3.84 16.31
CA ASP A 299 -8.96 -3.40 15.94
C ASP A 299 -9.10 -3.32 14.40
N PRO A 300 -10.32 -3.23 13.86
CA PRO A 300 -10.54 -3.29 12.42
C PRO A 300 -10.29 -1.96 11.69
N SER A 301 -9.73 -0.95 12.37
CA SER A 301 -9.37 0.32 11.76
C SER A 301 -8.12 0.21 10.91
N ARG A 302 -8.01 1.15 9.97
CA ARG A 302 -6.87 1.29 9.09
C ARG A 302 -5.63 1.74 9.87
N HIS A 303 -4.50 1.12 9.55
CA HIS A 303 -3.17 1.50 10.00
C HIS A 303 -2.29 1.73 8.77
N ASP A 304 -1.75 2.93 8.58
CA ASP A 304 -0.85 3.26 7.44
C ASP A 304 0.61 3.36 7.85
N ASP A 305 0.87 3.26 9.14
CA ASP A 305 2.17 3.46 9.70
C ASP A 305 3.12 2.31 9.38
N SER A 306 4.40 2.66 9.33
CA SER A 306 5.51 1.73 9.17
C SER A 306 6.68 2.23 10.01
N PHE A 307 7.45 1.31 10.55
CA PHE A 307 8.50 1.63 11.51
C PHE A 307 9.88 1.08 11.13
N ALA A 308 9.96 0.18 10.14
CA ALA A 308 11.23 -0.40 9.70
C ALA A 308 11.25 -0.72 8.19
N VAL A 309 12.45 -0.88 7.65
CA VAL A 309 12.71 -1.45 6.33
C VAL A 309 13.47 -2.76 6.48
N VAL A 310 13.08 -3.78 5.71
CA VAL A 310 13.72 -5.09 5.69
C VAL A 310 14.32 -5.33 4.30
N ASP A 311 15.60 -5.70 4.25
CA ASP A 311 16.23 -6.26 3.05
C ASP A 311 15.78 -7.73 2.91
N THR A 312 14.99 -8.00 1.89
CA THR A 312 14.37 -9.31 1.63
C THR A 312 15.36 -10.36 1.13
N THR A 313 16.57 -9.96 0.72
CA THR A 313 17.63 -10.90 0.32
C THR A 313 18.41 -11.38 1.54
N THR A 314 18.63 -10.50 2.52
CA THR A 314 19.42 -10.81 3.72
C THR A 314 18.60 -11.05 4.98
N SER A 315 17.29 -10.76 4.93
CA SER A 315 16.38 -10.76 6.09
C SER A 315 16.82 -9.84 7.23
N LYS A 316 17.59 -8.79 6.92
CA LYS A 316 18.08 -7.82 7.90
C LYS A 316 17.28 -6.53 7.86
N VAL A 317 17.10 -5.92 9.02
CA VAL A 317 16.59 -4.55 9.14
C VAL A 317 17.64 -3.59 8.62
N VAL A 318 17.21 -2.61 7.83
CA VAL A 318 18.06 -1.54 7.31
C VAL A 318 18.08 -0.37 8.28
N ASP A 319 19.27 0.11 8.61
CA ASP A 319 19.45 1.33 9.40
C ASP A 319 19.15 2.56 8.54
N LEU A 320 18.06 3.27 8.87
CA LEU A 320 17.69 4.50 8.19
C LEU A 320 18.41 5.70 8.84
N PRO A 321 18.99 6.64 8.07
CA PRO A 321 19.67 7.82 8.60
C PRO A 321 18.68 8.91 9.04
N VAL A 322 17.70 8.53 9.88
CA VAL A 322 16.67 9.42 10.38
C VAL A 322 16.58 9.30 11.90
N GLN A 323 16.25 10.41 12.54
CA GLN A 323 16.01 10.46 13.99
C GLN A 323 14.53 10.76 14.26
N GLY A 324 14.06 10.28 15.40
CA GLY A 324 12.69 10.45 15.88
C GLY A 324 11.73 9.36 15.40
N GLU A 325 10.48 9.48 15.82
CA GLU A 325 9.43 8.52 15.50
C GLU A 325 9.09 8.54 14.00
N ILE A 326 9.23 7.39 13.36
CA ILE A 326 8.82 7.15 11.97
C ILE A 326 7.32 6.92 11.95
N ARG A 327 6.63 7.63 11.07
CA ARG A 327 5.18 7.53 10.85
C ARG A 327 4.83 6.79 9.58
N SER A 328 5.67 6.84 8.54
CA SER A 328 5.46 6.10 7.29
C SER A 328 6.74 6.07 6.47
N ILE A 329 6.94 5.00 5.70
CA ILE A 329 8.06 4.73 4.82
C ILE A 329 7.47 4.22 3.50
N MET A 330 7.65 5.00 2.44
CA MET A 330 7.09 4.73 1.12
C MET A 330 8.18 4.67 0.07
N PHE A 331 8.22 3.57 -0.69
CA PHE A 331 8.99 3.46 -1.92
C PHE A 331 8.18 4.04 -3.08
N THR A 332 8.83 4.84 -3.91
CA THR A 332 8.19 5.64 -4.95
C THR A 332 8.64 5.20 -6.35
N VAL A 333 7.85 5.55 -7.37
CA VAL A 333 8.14 5.16 -8.77
C VAL A 333 9.37 5.85 -9.37
N ASP A 334 9.85 6.95 -8.77
CA ASP A 334 11.06 7.67 -9.18
C ASP A 334 12.31 7.28 -8.35
N ASN A 335 12.31 6.06 -7.80
CA ASN A 335 13.43 5.48 -7.05
C ASN A 335 13.83 6.29 -5.80
N LYS A 336 12.85 6.94 -5.14
CA LYS A 336 13.04 7.59 -3.84
C LYS A 336 12.40 6.80 -2.71
N VAL A 337 12.90 7.00 -1.51
CA VAL A 337 12.29 6.53 -0.27
C VAL A 337 11.84 7.75 0.53
N ILE A 338 10.54 7.88 0.73
CA ILE A 338 9.96 8.93 1.56
C ILE A 338 9.82 8.40 2.98
N VAL A 339 10.51 9.00 3.93
CA VAL A 339 10.40 8.69 5.35
C VAL A 339 9.70 9.84 6.06
N LYS A 340 8.41 9.67 6.35
CA LYS A 340 7.60 10.63 7.11
C LYS A 340 7.79 10.40 8.60
N ARG A 341 7.99 11.49 9.34
CA ARG A 341 8.13 11.55 10.79
C ARG A 341 7.16 12.57 11.35
N ALA A 342 6.99 12.60 12.67
CA ALA A 342 6.12 13.59 13.34
C ALA A 342 6.43 15.05 12.95
N ASN A 343 7.71 15.37 12.71
CA ASN A 343 8.17 16.73 12.44
C ASN A 343 8.47 17.04 10.96
N GLY A 344 8.21 16.11 10.04
CA GLY A 344 8.41 16.33 8.60
C GLY A 344 8.90 15.10 7.84
N ILE A 345 9.34 15.31 6.60
CA ILE A 345 9.79 14.25 5.69
C ILE A 345 11.31 14.31 5.51
N THR A 346 11.95 13.14 5.50
CA THR A 346 13.29 12.95 4.91
C THR A 346 13.13 12.15 3.63
N VAL A 347 13.80 12.57 2.56
CA VAL A 347 13.85 11.82 1.31
C VAL A 347 15.20 11.13 1.21
N LEU A 348 15.20 9.84 0.90
CA LEU A 348 16.40 9.05 0.67
C LEU A 348 16.42 8.53 -0.77
N ASP A 349 17.60 8.14 -1.25
CA ASP A 349 17.75 7.35 -2.46
C ASP A 349 17.52 5.85 -2.20
N THR A 350 17.70 5.01 -3.22
CA THR A 350 17.56 3.55 -3.13
C THR A 350 18.61 2.87 -2.25
N ASN A 351 19.71 3.55 -1.93
CA ASN A 351 20.75 3.09 -1.02
C ASN A 351 20.55 3.66 0.39
N PHE A 352 19.41 4.29 0.66
CA PHE A 352 19.07 4.96 1.92
C PHE A 352 20.00 6.12 2.28
N THR A 353 20.66 6.73 1.30
CA THR A 353 21.42 7.97 1.50
C THR A 353 20.46 9.16 1.50
N SER A 354 20.62 10.08 2.45
CA SER A 354 19.75 11.26 2.57
C SER A 354 19.93 12.21 1.39
N LEU A 355 18.83 12.45 0.66
CA LEU A 355 18.74 13.47 -0.39
C LEU A 355 18.31 14.83 0.15
N GLY A 356 17.75 14.85 1.37
CA GLY A 356 17.43 16.07 2.09
C GLY A 356 16.04 16.06 2.73
N PRO A 357 15.76 17.05 3.60
CA PRO A 357 14.47 17.20 4.24
C PRO A 357 13.46 17.87 3.30
N VAL A 358 12.19 17.57 3.52
CA VAL A 358 11.06 18.29 2.91
C VAL A 358 10.17 18.83 4.02
N ALA A 359 9.97 20.14 4.03
CA ALA A 359 9.10 20.79 4.99
C ALA A 359 7.64 20.39 4.75
N GLU A 360 6.95 20.06 5.84
CA GLU A 360 5.49 19.93 5.89
C GLU A 360 4.93 21.06 6.73
N THR A 361 3.83 21.66 6.26
CA THR A 361 3.05 22.62 7.05
C THR A 361 2.42 21.90 8.25
N ALA A 362 2.17 22.63 9.34
CA ALA A 362 1.59 22.04 10.55
C ALA A 362 0.29 21.24 10.32
N PRO A 363 -0.66 21.67 9.45
CA PRO A 363 -1.88 20.90 9.19
C PRO A 363 -1.60 19.51 8.61
N VAL A 364 -0.64 19.41 7.67
CA VAL A 364 -0.38 18.18 6.91
C VAL A 364 0.46 17.17 7.70
N ARG A 365 1.20 17.61 8.74
CA ARG A 365 2.06 16.73 9.54
C ARG A 365 1.31 15.57 10.19
N ASN A 366 0.06 15.81 10.61
CA ASN A 366 -0.77 14.84 11.30
C ASN A 366 -1.66 14.00 10.35
N MET A 367 -1.60 14.25 9.03
CA MET A 367 -2.37 13.51 8.04
C MET A 367 -1.60 12.27 7.56
N TRP A 368 -2.30 11.24 7.09
CA TRP A 368 -1.68 10.04 6.54
C TRP A 368 -1.20 10.28 5.11
N LEU A 369 0.04 9.90 4.79
CA LEU A 369 0.57 9.97 3.43
C LEU A 369 0.04 8.79 2.62
N LEU A 370 -0.81 9.06 1.63
CA LEU A 370 -1.42 8.04 0.78
C LEU A 370 -0.55 7.63 -0.40
N ALA A 371 0.02 8.61 -1.09
CA ALA A 371 0.79 8.40 -2.32
C ALA A 371 1.72 9.59 -2.61
N TYR A 372 2.71 9.35 -3.48
CA TYR A 372 3.53 10.38 -4.10
C TYR A 372 3.59 10.14 -5.61
N ALA A 373 3.18 11.15 -6.38
CA ALA A 373 3.22 11.15 -7.85
C ALA A 373 4.28 12.16 -8.32
N PRO A 374 5.40 11.71 -8.91
CA PRO A 374 6.52 12.57 -9.32
C PRO A 374 6.19 13.70 -10.30
#